data_AF-A0A351DX17-F1
#
_entry.id   AF-A0A351DX17-F1
#
_cell.length_a   1.000
_cell.length_b   1.000
_cell.length_c   1.000
_cell.angle_alpha   90.00
_cell.angle_beta   90.00
_cell.angle_gamma   90.00
#
_symmetry.space_group_name_H-M   'P 1'
#
loop_
_entity.id
_entity.type
_entity.pdbx_description
1 polymer ?
#
loop_
_entity_poly.entity_id
_entity_poly.type
_entity_poly.pdbx_seq_one_letter_code
_entity_poly.pdbx_strand_id
1 'polypeptide(L)'
;EAVMKTVGSFLVVELMRQGKAPQEACEEAVHRIMDRMPTDDLQVGYLALSREGGIGGHAIHGGFNYAHTTVQGGQLVDATHG
;
A
#
# COMPACT_ATOMS: atom_id res chain seq x y z
N GLU A 1 12.12 7.53 8.00
CA GLU A 1 12.59 8.56 7.04
C GLU A 1 12.16 8.28 5.58
N ALA A 2 12.13 7.02 5.12
CA ALA A 2 11.86 6.68 3.71
C ALA A 2 10.50 7.15 3.15
N VAL A 3 9.41 7.08 3.93
CA VAL A 3 8.07 7.54 3.49
C VAL A 3 8.05 9.03 3.14
N MET A 4 8.80 9.85 3.88
CA MET A 4 8.96 11.29 3.61
C MET A 4 9.82 11.55 2.37
N LYS A 5 10.78 10.67 2.07
CA LYS A 5 11.62 10.76 0.87
C LYS A 5 10.90 10.33 -0.41
N THR A 6 9.91 9.46 -0.29
CA THR A 6 9.22 8.86 -1.45
C THR A 6 7.89 9.54 -1.78
N VAL A 7 7.33 10.31 -0.83
CA VAL A 7 5.99 10.91 -0.93
C VAL A 7 4.95 9.85 -1.33
N GLY A 8 5.06 8.69 -0.71
CA GLY A 8 4.41 7.45 -1.15
C GLY A 8 2.89 7.52 -1.28
N SER A 9 2.20 8.12 -0.30
CA SER A 9 0.74 8.24 -0.33
C SER A 9 0.25 9.12 -1.49
N PHE A 10 1.00 10.16 -1.86
CA PHE A 10 0.70 10.96 -3.04
C PHE A 10 0.77 10.09 -4.30
N LEU A 11 1.85 9.32 -4.45
CA LEU A 11 2.02 8.43 -5.59
C LEU A 11 0.89 7.40 -5.67
N VAL A 12 0.52 6.75 -4.57
CA VAL A 12 -0.57 5.77 -4.52
C VAL A 12 -1.90 6.40 -4.99
N VAL A 13 -2.24 7.59 -4.49
CA VAL A 13 -3.46 8.30 -4.90
C VAL A 13 -3.39 8.74 -6.36
N GLU A 14 -2.23 9.16 -6.83
CA GLU A 14 -2.01 9.57 -8.22
C GLU A 14 -2.14 8.39 -9.19
N LEU A 15 -1.63 7.21 -8.82
CA LEU A 15 -1.80 5.97 -9.57
C LEU A 15 -3.29 5.55 -9.65
N MET A 16 -4.03 5.66 -8.54
CA MET A 16 -5.47 5.43 -8.55
C MET A 16 -6.21 6.45 -9.41
N ARG A 17 -5.80 7.72 -9.40
CA ARG A 17 -6.34 8.77 -10.27
C ARG A 17 -6.13 8.45 -11.76
N GLN A 18 -5.06 7.73 -12.10
CA GLN A 18 -4.77 7.24 -13.45
C GLN A 18 -5.53 5.94 -13.81
N GLY A 19 -6.37 5.42 -12.91
CA GLY A 19 -7.26 4.30 -13.17
C GLY A 19 -6.78 2.94 -12.63
N LYS A 20 -5.66 2.90 -11.88
CA LYS A 20 -5.22 1.67 -11.21
C LYS A 20 -6.13 1.32 -10.04
N ALA A 21 -6.34 0.02 -9.81
CA ALA A 21 -6.98 -0.43 -8.59
C ALA A 21 -6.11 -0.09 -7.36
N PRO A 22 -6.70 0.10 -6.17
CA PRO A 22 -5.95 0.39 -4.94
C PRO A 22 -4.83 -0.61 -4.64
N GLN A 23 -5.09 -1.90 -4.90
CA GLN A 23 -4.10 -2.96 -4.72
C GLN A 23 -2.88 -2.76 -5.65
N GLU A 24 -3.13 -2.57 -6.95
CA GLU A 24 -2.07 -2.33 -7.95
C GLU A 24 -1.30 -1.04 -7.66
N ALA A 25 -1.97 -0.01 -7.13
CA ALA A 25 -1.34 1.26 -6.77
C ALA A 25 -0.40 1.10 -5.56
N CYS A 26 -0.79 0.32 -4.55
CA CYS A 26 0.04 0.00 -3.39
C CYS A 26 1.27 -0.82 -3.80
N GLU A 27 1.10 -1.86 -4.61
CA GLU A 27 2.17 -2.70 -5.15
C GLU A 27 3.20 -1.88 -5.93
N GLU A 28 2.75 -1.10 -6.92
CA GLU A 28 3.61 -0.24 -7.74
C GLU A 28 4.40 0.76 -6.88
N ALA A 29 3.79 1.32 -5.83
CA ALA A 29 4.45 2.26 -4.94
C ALA A 29 5.53 1.59 -4.08
N VAL A 30 5.32 0.35 -3.63
CA VAL A 30 6.31 -0.44 -2.89
C VAL A 30 7.44 -0.87 -3.79
N HIS A 31 7.16 -1.45 -4.97
CA HIS A 31 8.19 -1.86 -5.92
C HIS A 31 9.10 -0.69 -6.32
N ARG A 32 8.54 0.51 -6.54
CA ARG A 32 9.37 1.71 -6.82
C ARG A 32 10.30 2.09 -5.68
N ILE A 33 10.00 1.75 -4.44
CA ILE A 33 10.91 1.96 -3.31
C ILE A 33 12.03 0.93 -3.36
N MET A 34 11.66 -0.34 -3.55
CA MET A 34 12.58 -1.47 -3.64
C MET A 34 13.60 -1.30 -4.79
N ASP A 35 13.16 -0.77 -5.93
CA ASP A 35 14.03 -0.50 -7.08
C ASP A 35 15.00 0.67 -6.86
N ARG A 36 14.71 1.58 -5.92
CA ARG A 36 15.45 2.84 -5.76
C ARG A 36 16.43 2.84 -4.59
N MET A 37 16.26 1.96 -3.62
CA MET A 37 17.12 1.92 -2.43
C MET A 37 17.14 0.54 -1.78
N PRO A 38 18.20 0.21 -1.01
CA PRO A 38 18.24 -1.03 -0.23
C PRO A 38 17.08 -1.09 0.76
N THR A 39 16.42 -2.26 0.84
CA THR A 39 15.22 -2.44 1.66
C THR A 39 15.32 -3.52 2.74
N ASP A 40 16.48 -4.18 2.90
CA ASP A 40 16.65 -5.29 3.86
C ASP A 40 16.23 -4.91 5.29
N ASP A 41 16.60 -3.72 5.75
CA ASP A 41 16.25 -3.18 7.07
C ASP A 41 15.14 -2.09 7.01
N LEU A 42 14.46 -1.96 5.87
CA LEU A 42 13.44 -0.94 5.65
C LEU A 42 12.06 -1.58 5.47
N GLN A 43 11.14 -1.28 6.39
CA GLN A 43 9.74 -1.62 6.24
C GLN A 43 8.93 -0.41 5.75
N VAL A 44 8.20 -0.60 4.65
CA VAL A 44 7.21 0.34 4.13
C VAL A 44 6.02 -0.47 3.63
N GLY A 45 4.82 -0.05 4.04
CA GLY A 45 3.58 -0.55 3.48
C GLY A 45 2.60 0.57 3.22
N TYR A 46 1.74 0.36 2.23
CA TYR A 46 0.63 1.24 1.92
C TYR A 46 -0.68 0.50 2.10
N LEU A 47 -1.69 1.23 2.56
CA LEU A 47 -3.09 0.84 2.58
C LEU A 47 -3.87 1.94 1.86
N ALA A 48 -4.70 1.55 0.90
CA ALA A 48 -5.49 2.47 0.09
C ALA A 48 -6.96 2.05 0.02
N LEU A 49 -7.81 3.06 -0.10
CA LEU A 49 -9.25 2.93 -0.27
C LEU A 49 -9.68 3.89 -1.40
N SER A 50 -10.38 3.37 -2.42
CA SER A 50 -10.96 4.20 -3.48
C SER A 50 -12.35 4.71 -3.12
N ARG A 51 -12.88 5.66 -3.91
CA ARG A 51 -14.24 6.20 -3.70
C ARG A 51 -15.34 5.19 -3.96
N GLU A 52 -15.05 4.19 -4.77
CA GLU A 52 -15.92 3.07 -5.12
C GLU A 52 -15.89 1.97 -4.05
N GLY A 53 -15.08 2.14 -2.99
CA GLY A 53 -14.93 1.17 -1.91
C GLY A 53 -13.91 0.05 -2.20
N GLY A 54 -13.13 0.16 -3.28
CA GLY A 54 -12.02 -0.76 -3.54
C GLY A 54 -10.94 -0.58 -2.48
N ILE A 55 -10.36 -1.69 -2.01
CA ILE A 55 -9.29 -1.68 -1.00
C ILE A 55 -8.03 -2.32 -1.56
N GLY A 56 -6.87 -1.94 -1.04
CA GLY A 56 -5.61 -2.57 -1.39
C GLY A 56 -4.54 -2.29 -0.36
N GLY A 57 -3.66 -3.26 -0.15
CA GLY A 57 -2.56 -3.13 0.79
C GLY A 57 -1.36 -3.96 0.37
N HIS A 58 -0.18 -3.34 0.37
CA HIS A 58 1.07 -4.01 0.01
C HIS A 58 2.22 -3.46 0.85
N ALA A 59 3.20 -4.31 1.19
CA ALA A 59 4.38 -3.93 1.96
C ALA A 59 5.65 -4.59 1.45
N ILE A 60 6.81 -4.03 1.78
CA ILE A 60 8.11 -4.62 1.41
C ILE A 60 8.25 -6.00 2.09
N HIS A 61 8.10 -6.03 3.41
CA HIS A 61 8.24 -7.26 4.20
C HIS A 61 6.88 -7.72 4.72
N GLY A 62 6.75 -9.01 4.96
CA GLY A 62 5.57 -9.59 5.60
C GLY A 62 5.32 -9.06 7.02
N GLY A 63 4.15 -9.39 7.57
CA GLY A 63 3.74 -8.95 8.91
C GLY A 63 3.00 -7.61 8.97
N PHE A 64 2.76 -6.97 7.82
CA PHE A 64 1.87 -5.82 7.71
C PHE A 64 0.42 -6.29 7.55
N ASN A 65 -0.46 -5.86 8.43
CA ASN A 65 -1.90 -6.13 8.37
C ASN A 65 -2.72 -4.88 8.66
N TYR A 66 -4.00 -4.92 8.29
CA TYR A 66 -4.91 -3.81 8.48
C TYR A 66 -6.32 -4.28 8.84
N ALA A 67 -7.02 -3.46 9.62
CA ALA A 67 -8.41 -3.70 9.98
C ALA A 67 -9.34 -3.15 8.89
N HIS A 68 -10.16 -4.01 8.31
CA HIS A 68 -11.21 -3.65 7.38
C HIS A 68 -12.58 -3.80 8.06
N THR A 69 -13.23 -2.66 8.31
CA THR A 69 -14.55 -2.61 8.98
C THR A 69 -15.60 -2.09 8.02
N THR A 70 -16.65 -2.87 7.83
CA THR A 70 -17.84 -2.50 7.07
C THR A 70 -19.07 -2.56 7.98
N VAL A 71 -20.24 -2.21 7.45
CA VAL A 71 -21.52 -2.39 8.15
C VAL A 71 -21.82 -3.84 8.53
N GLN A 72 -21.15 -4.81 7.91
CA GLN A 72 -21.32 -6.24 8.18
C GLN A 72 -20.39 -6.76 9.29
N GLY A 73 -19.40 -5.97 9.72
CA GLY A 73 -18.43 -6.34 10.74
C GLY A 73 -17.00 -5.94 10.39
N GLY A 74 -16.08 -6.23 11.32
CA GLY A 74 -14.65 -5.99 11.17
C GLY A 74 -13.86 -7.28 10.98
N GLN A 75 -12.87 -7.25 10.11
CA GLN A 75 -11.90 -8.32 9.91
C GLN A 75 -10.49 -7.76 9.83
N LEU A 76 -9.49 -8.53 10.30
CA LEU A 76 -8.09 -8.22 10.09
C LEU A 76 -7.63 -8.89 8.79
N VAL A 77 -7.04 -8.11 7.90
CA VAL A 77 -6.56 -8.57 6.58
C VAL A 77 -5.05 -8.44 6.57
N ASP A 78 -4.35 -9.54 6.25
CA ASP A 78 -2.92 -9.52 6.01
C ASP A 78 -2.65 -8.96 4.61
N ALA A 79 -1.78 -7.95 4.53
CA ALA A 79 -1.41 -7.38 3.26
C ALA A 79 -0.47 -8.32 2.50
N THR A 80 -0.56 -8.27 1.18
CA THR A 80 0.46 -8.85 0.30
C THR A 80 1.80 -8.17 0.53
N HIS A 81 2.89 -8.86 0.20
CA HIS A 81 4.24 -8.34 0.34
C HIS A 81 5.17 -8.92 -0.73
N GLY A 82 6.27 -8.24 -0.98
CA GLY A 82 7.29 -8.65 -1.96
C GLY A 82 7.79 -7.52 -2.83
#